data_AF-A0A954KSQ7-F1
#
_entry.id   AF-A0A954KSQ7-F1
#
_cell.length_a   1.000
_cell.length_b   1.000
_cell.length_c   1.000
_cell.angle_alpha   90.00
_cell.angle_beta   90.00
_cell.angle_gamma   90.00
#
_symmetry.space_group_name_H-M   'P 1'
#
loop_
_entity.id
_entity.type
_entity.pdbx_description
1 polymer ?
#
loop_
_entity_poly.entity_id
_entity_poly.type
_entity_poly.pdbx_seq_one_letter_code
_entity_poly.pdbx_strand_id
1 'polypeptide(L)'
;MNAESVINFYLKTGEHGYLSNFSPHRVFLKGKSWPTSEHYFQAQKFAGTPAEEKIRLAKTAREAANMGRSRKLPLRKDWESVKINIMREAVLAKF
;
A
#
# COMPACT_ATOMS: atom_id res chain seq x y z
N MET A 1 35.09 8.94 6.89
CA MET A 1 34.13 8.71 5.79
C MET A 1 33.34 7.47 6.17
N ASN A 2 32.09 7.62 6.58
CA ASN A 2 31.22 6.46 6.76
C ASN A 2 30.90 5.95 5.35
N ALA A 3 31.31 4.71 5.03
CA ALA A 3 30.89 4.08 3.79
C ALA A 3 29.37 3.97 3.82
N GLU A 4 28.69 4.52 2.81
CA GLU A 4 27.26 4.33 2.65
C GLU A 4 26.99 2.83 2.45
N SER A 5 26.33 2.21 3.42
CA SER A 5 25.90 0.81 3.32
C SER A 5 24.58 0.75 2.55
N VAL A 6 24.61 0.19 1.34
CA VAL A 6 23.40 -0.04 0.53
C VAL A 6 22.69 -1.31 1.02
N ILE A 7 21.42 -1.19 1.38
CA ILE A 7 20.56 -2.32 1.72
C ILE A 7 19.71 -2.69 0.49
N ASN A 8 20.00 -3.83 -0.12
CA ASN A 8 19.19 -4.39 -1.20
C ASN A 8 18.12 -5.33 -0.61
N PHE A 9 16.85 -5.06 -0.90
CA PHE A 9 15.72 -5.90 -0.44
C PHE A 9 14.70 -6.11 -1.57
N TYR A 10 13.98 -7.23 -1.53
CA TYR A 10 12.98 -7.57 -2.55
C TYR A 10 11.78 -8.31 -1.96
N LEU A 11 12.04 -9.34 -1.15
CA LEU A 11 10.99 -10.15 -0.54
C LEU A 11 10.31 -9.40 0.61
N LYS A 12 9.06 -9.78 0.87
CA LYS A 12 8.29 -9.31 2.04
C LYS A 12 8.64 -10.06 3.34
N THR A 13 9.57 -11.01 3.25
CA THR A 13 10.05 -11.91 4.32
C THR A 13 11.57 -11.80 4.42
N GLY A 14 12.14 -12.31 5.51
CA GLY A 14 13.58 -12.17 5.80
C GLY A 14 13.90 -10.87 6.52
N GLU A 15 15.18 -10.64 6.79
CA GLU A 15 15.70 -9.57 7.65
C GLU A 15 15.16 -8.18 7.28
N HIS A 16 15.17 -7.83 5.99
CA HIS A 16 14.69 -6.54 5.49
C HIS A 16 13.30 -6.60 4.87
N GLY A 17 12.56 -7.70 5.09
CA GLY A 17 11.23 -7.89 4.51
C GLY A 17 10.21 -6.85 4.96
N TYR A 18 10.44 -6.28 6.15
CA TYR A 18 9.65 -5.18 6.71
C TYR A 18 9.74 -3.89 5.88
N LEU A 19 10.72 -3.72 4.99
CA LEU A 19 10.78 -2.54 4.10
C LEU A 19 9.79 -2.65 2.93
N SER A 20 9.31 -3.85 2.61
CA SER A 20 8.34 -4.05 1.52
C SER A 20 6.94 -3.55 1.88
N ASN A 21 6.26 -2.88 0.94
CA ASN A 21 4.83 -2.52 1.10
C ASN A 21 3.90 -3.74 1.16
N PHE A 22 4.41 -4.92 0.77
CA PHE A 22 3.71 -6.20 0.83
C PHE A 22 3.92 -6.93 2.18
N SER A 23 4.76 -6.40 3.06
CA SER A 23 4.97 -6.96 4.39
C SER A 23 3.67 -6.89 5.22
N PRO A 24 3.31 -7.93 6.00
CA PRO A 24 2.07 -8.01 6.77
C PRO A 24 2.11 -7.15 8.06
N HIS A 25 2.48 -5.88 7.92
CA HIS A 25 2.46 -4.90 9.00
C HIS A 25 1.21 -4.04 8.84
N ARG A 26 0.29 -4.18 9.80
CA ARG A 26 -0.97 -3.43 9.79
C ARG A 26 -0.71 -1.96 10.01
N VAL A 27 -1.45 -1.12 9.30
CA VAL A 27 -1.46 0.34 9.51
C VAL A 27 -2.86 0.81 9.86
N PHE A 28 -2.96 1.84 10.69
CA PHE A 28 -4.24 2.47 11.04
C PHE A 28 -4.32 3.86 10.40
N LEU A 29 -5.21 4.02 9.44
CA LEU A 29 -5.36 5.25 8.65
C LEU A 29 -6.83 5.50 8.33
N LYS A 30 -7.25 6.75 8.41
CA LYS A 30 -8.63 7.20 8.14
C LYS A 30 -9.69 6.38 8.90
N GLY A 31 -9.41 6.10 10.18
CA GLY A 31 -10.32 5.34 11.06
C GLY A 31 -10.41 3.84 10.74
N LYS A 32 -9.59 3.31 9.82
CA LYS A 32 -9.62 1.91 9.40
C LYS A 32 -8.27 1.24 9.64
N SER A 33 -8.31 -0.05 9.96
CA SER A 33 -7.11 -0.91 9.94
C SER A 33 -6.92 -1.52 8.54
N TRP A 34 -5.70 -1.42 8.03
CA TRP A 34 -5.29 -1.90 6.72
C TRP A 34 -4.27 -3.03 6.89
N PRO A 35 -4.45 -4.19 6.24
CA PRO A 35 -3.54 -5.32 6.44
C PRO A 35 -2.08 -5.04 6.06
N THR A 36 -1.86 -4.21 5.03
CA THR A 36 -0.53 -3.73 4.61
C THR A 36 -0.64 -2.33 4.00
N SER A 37 0.49 -1.62 3.87
CA SER A 37 0.56 -0.36 3.12
C SER A 37 0.09 -0.52 1.65
N GLU A 38 0.33 -1.68 1.02
CA GLU A 38 -0.19 -1.99 -0.32
C GLU A 38 -1.74 -1.99 -0.37
N HIS A 39 -2.42 -2.51 0.66
CA HIS A 39 -3.89 -2.48 0.71
C HIS A 39 -4.41 -1.05 0.72
N TYR A 40 -3.81 -0.20 1.57
CA TYR A 40 -4.17 1.22 1.62
C TYR A 40 -3.95 1.90 0.27
N PHE A 41 -2.76 1.77 -0.31
CA PHE A 41 -2.41 2.42 -1.57
C PHE A 41 -3.33 2.01 -2.71
N GLN A 42 -3.63 0.72 -2.85
CA GLN A 42 -4.48 0.21 -3.92
C GLN A 42 -5.95 0.58 -3.72
N ALA A 43 -6.44 0.59 -2.47
CA ALA A 43 -7.81 0.99 -2.16
C ALA A 43 -8.04 2.48 -2.45
N GLN A 44 -7.05 3.33 -2.15
CA GLN A 44 -7.20 4.78 -2.32
C GLN A 44 -7.27 5.26 -3.77
N LYS A 45 -6.96 4.39 -4.73
CA LYS A 45 -7.30 4.61 -6.13
C LYS A 45 -8.80 4.82 -6.36
N PHE A 46 -9.63 4.24 -5.49
CA PHE A 46 -11.08 4.21 -5.58
C PHE A 46 -11.75 4.77 -4.32
N ALA A 47 -11.07 5.72 -3.65
CA ALA A 47 -11.54 6.33 -2.42
C ALA A 47 -13.00 6.81 -2.53
N GLY A 48 -13.81 6.49 -1.53
CA GLY A 48 -15.23 6.85 -1.48
C GLY A 48 -16.15 5.98 -2.36
N THR A 49 -15.63 4.92 -2.98
CA THR A 49 -16.45 3.95 -3.74
C THR A 49 -16.50 2.60 -3.01
N PRO A 50 -17.44 1.71 -3.36
CA PRO A 50 -17.48 0.36 -2.81
C PRO A 50 -16.21 -0.47 -3.07
N ALA A 51 -15.39 -0.10 -4.08
CA ALA A 51 -14.16 -0.81 -4.39
C ALA A 51 -13.05 -0.58 -3.36
N GLU A 52 -13.02 0.59 -2.69
CA GLU A 52 -12.07 0.87 -1.62
C GLU A 52 -12.14 -0.21 -0.53
N GLU A 53 -13.34 -0.49 -0.05
CA GLU A 53 -13.58 -1.44 1.03
C GLU A 53 -13.32 -2.88 0.59
N LYS A 54 -13.70 -3.23 -0.65
CA LYS A 54 -13.39 -4.54 -1.24
C LYS A 54 -11.88 -4.79 -1.30
N ILE A 55 -11.10 -3.79 -1.68
CA ILE A 55 -9.63 -3.89 -1.75
C ILE A 55 -9.02 -3.94 -0.34
N ARG A 56 -9.54 -3.15 0.60
CA ARG A 56 -9.10 -3.20 2.01
C ARG A 56 -9.23 -4.60 2.61
N LEU A 57 -10.33 -5.27 2.28
CA LEU A 57 -10.70 -6.59 2.80
C LEU A 57 -10.12 -7.76 1.98
N ALA A 58 -9.33 -7.49 0.94
CA ALA A 58 -8.63 -8.54 0.20
C ALA A 58 -7.77 -9.38 1.15
N LYS A 59 -7.65 -10.69 0.88
CA LYS A 59 -6.95 -11.61 1.79
C LYS A 59 -5.45 -11.38 1.79
N THR A 60 -4.90 -10.88 0.68
CA THR A 60 -3.47 -10.71 0.51
C THR A 60 -3.13 -9.39 -0.18
N ALA A 61 -1.93 -8.86 0.10
CA ALA A 61 -1.42 -7.67 -0.59
C ALA A 61 -1.36 -7.86 -2.12
N ARG A 62 -1.11 -9.09 -2.58
CA ARG A 62 -1.13 -9.42 -4.01
C ARG A 62 -2.53 -9.32 -4.60
N GLU A 63 -3.54 -9.81 -3.90
CA GLU A 63 -4.94 -9.67 -4.31
C GLU A 63 -5.36 -8.19 -4.34
N ALA A 64 -5.03 -7.42 -3.30
CA ALA A 64 -5.25 -5.98 -3.27
C ALA A 64 -4.58 -5.27 -4.47
N ALA A 65 -3.34 -5.63 -4.81
CA ALA A 65 -2.64 -5.10 -5.98
C ALA A 65 -3.30 -5.49 -7.30
N ASN A 66 -3.75 -6.73 -7.46
CA ASN A 66 -4.43 -7.20 -8.65
C ASN A 66 -5.77 -6.47 -8.85
N MET A 67 -6.56 -6.33 -7.79
CA MET A 67 -7.82 -5.57 -7.80
C MET A 67 -7.56 -4.09 -8.10
N GLY A 68 -6.56 -3.51 -7.44
CA GLY A 68 -6.17 -2.11 -7.57
C GLY A 68 -5.61 -1.70 -8.94
N ARG A 69 -5.09 -2.67 -9.70
CA ARG A 69 -4.57 -2.47 -11.07
C ARG A 69 -5.59 -2.82 -12.15
N SER A 70 -6.76 -3.35 -11.77
CA SER A 70 -7.82 -3.68 -12.71
C SER A 70 -8.31 -2.43 -13.44
N ARG A 71 -8.44 -2.52 -14.76
CA ARG A 71 -9.00 -1.45 -15.60
C ARG A 71 -10.54 -1.44 -15.62
N LYS A 72 -11.18 -2.31 -14.84
CA LYS A 72 -12.64 -2.43 -14.78
C LYS A 72 -13.32 -1.23 -14.10
N LEU A 73 -12.57 -0.49 -13.27
CA LEU A 73 -13.07 0.67 -12.55
C LEU A 73 -12.19 1.88 -12.87
N PRO A 74 -12.79 3.08 -13.02
CA PRO A 74 -12.02 4.30 -13.19
C PRO A 74 -11.29 4.63 -11.89
N LEU A 75 -10.04 5.09 -12.00
CA LEU A 75 -9.32 5.68 -10.89
C LEU A 75 -9.97 7.01 -10.50
N ARG A 76 -9.75 7.46 -9.26
CA ARG A 76 -10.02 8.85 -8.87
C ARG A 76 -9.32 9.83 -9.82
N LYS A 77 -10.00 10.94 -10.15
CA LYS A 77 -9.58 11.88 -11.20
C LYS A 77 -8.19 12.49 -10.95
N ASP A 78 -7.83 12.67 -9.69
CA ASP A 78 -6.58 13.27 -9.22
C ASP A 78 -5.50 12.22 -8.86
N TRP A 79 -5.68 10.94 -9.24
CA TRP A 79 -4.79 9.84 -8.82
C TRP A 79 -3.30 10.15 -9.04
N GLU A 80 -2.95 10.68 -10.20
CA GLU A 80 -1.55 10.95 -10.55
C GLU A 80 -0.90 12.00 -9.65
N SER A 81 -1.67 12.99 -9.17
CA SER A 81 -1.15 14.02 -8.25
C SER A 81 -1.12 13.57 -6.80
N VAL A 82 -1.99 12.64 -6.38
CA VAL A 82 -2.10 12.22 -4.97
C VAL A 82 -1.35 10.94 -4.61
N LYS A 83 -0.98 10.09 -5.58
CA LYS A 83 -0.41 8.76 -5.32
C LYS A 83 0.82 8.79 -4.41
N ILE A 84 1.70 9.78 -4.59
CA ILE A 84 2.94 9.89 -3.79
C ILE A 84 2.59 10.18 -2.32
N ASN A 85 1.67 11.12 -2.07
CA ASN A 85 1.26 11.48 -0.71
C ASN A 85 0.51 10.33 -0.03
N ILE A 86 -0.31 9.59 -0.77
CA ILE A 86 -1.00 8.39 -0.26
C ILE A 86 0.01 7.32 0.16
N MET A 87 1.04 7.06 -0.66
CA MET A 87 2.08 6.10 -0.27
C MET A 87 2.90 6.60 0.92
N ARG A 88 3.22 7.89 0.94
CA ARG A 88 3.95 8.52 2.06
C ARG A 88 3.20 8.36 3.37
N GLU A 89 1.89 8.63 3.39
CA GLU A 89 1.01 8.42 4.54
C GLU A 89 1.02 6.95 4.99
N ALA A 90 0.95 6.00 4.04
CA ALA A 90 0.97 4.57 4.31
C ALA A 90 2.29 4.06 4.90
N VAL A 91 3.41 4.63 4.46
CA VAL A 91 4.74 4.31 4.98
C VAL A 91 4.93 4.95 6.35
N LEU A 92 4.57 6.22 6.53
CA LEU A 92 4.66 6.89 7.83
C LEU A 92 3.79 6.24 8.91
N ALA A 93 2.64 5.66 8.54
CA ALA A 93 1.80 4.96 9.52
C ALA A 93 2.32 3.55 9.86
N LYS A 94 3.26 3.02 9.09
CA LYS A 94 3.83 1.68 9.28
C LYS A 94 5.05 1.67 10.19
N PHE A 95 5.76 2.79 10.27
CA PHE A 95 7.02 2.97 10.98
C PHE A 95 6.85 3.99 12.11
#